data_AF-A0A377LSC6-F1
#
_entry.id   AF-A0A377LSC6-F1
#
_cell.length_a   1.000
_cell.length_b   1.000
_cell.length_c   1.000
_cell.angle_alpha   90.00
_cell.angle_beta   90.00
_cell.angle_gamma   90.00
#
_symmetry.space_group_name_H-M   'P 1'
#
loop_
_entity.id
_entity.type
_entity.pdbx_description
1 polymer ?
#
loop_
_entity_poly.entity_id
_entity_poly.type
_entity_poly.pdbx_seq_one_letter_code
_entity_poly.pdbx_strand_id
1 'polypeptide(L)'
;MDYGNIRLGELSSTAVNQLGQRNIDLTITCTAATKVAWNMIDDRADSNAGLTVSAGTFTGGAQSATNQTYGVGKAGTVNIGSYAMFMKVNSVTADGKSVDPIYQQNGSMTWAKSTDGSSQGENNRNITVALAGSIDPLAFQTATFPLVTSLAIQNTTTLSITDDTRLDGQLTISLKYL
;
A
#
# COMPACT_ATOMS: atom_id res chain seq x y z
N MET A 1 -0.40 -10.52 -3.61
CA MET A 1 -1.71 -10.06 -4.14
C MET A 1 -1.87 -10.58 -5.53
N ASP A 2 -3.00 -11.19 -5.85
CA ASP A 2 -3.25 -11.73 -7.19
C ASP A 2 -4.26 -10.86 -7.95
N TYR A 3 -3.84 -10.37 -9.11
CA TYR A 3 -4.69 -9.61 -10.03
C TYR A 3 -5.29 -10.50 -11.13
N GLY A 4 -4.91 -11.79 -11.17
CA GLY A 4 -5.28 -12.75 -12.19
C GLY A 4 -4.49 -12.56 -13.49
N ASN A 5 -4.88 -13.31 -14.51
CA ASN A 5 -4.31 -13.20 -15.84
C ASN A 5 -4.86 -11.95 -16.54
N ILE A 6 -3.97 -11.07 -16.98
CA ILE A 6 -4.31 -9.85 -17.71
C ILE A 6 -3.96 -10.09 -19.17
N ARG A 7 -4.97 -10.03 -20.06
CA ARG A 7 -4.75 -10.22 -21.50
C ARG A 7 -4.25 -8.93 -22.11
N LEU A 8 -3.11 -8.96 -22.81
CA LEU A 8 -2.55 -7.79 -23.48
C LEU A 8 -3.55 -7.10 -24.43
N GLY A 9 -4.43 -7.86 -25.09
CA GLY A 9 -5.46 -7.31 -25.99
C GLY A 9 -6.56 -6.51 -25.29
N GLU A 10 -6.67 -6.58 -23.96
CA GLU A 10 -7.61 -5.79 -23.16
C GLU A 10 -6.97 -4.48 -22.67
N LEU A 11 -5.65 -4.34 -22.81
CA LEU A 11 -4.91 -3.16 -22.40
C LEU A 11 -4.81 -2.16 -23.55
N SER A 12 -4.94 -0.88 -23.22
CA SER A 12 -4.71 0.22 -24.13
C SER A 12 -3.26 0.22 -24.61
N SER A 13 -3.08 0.46 -25.91
CA SER A 13 -1.77 0.64 -26.53
C SER A 13 -1.18 2.02 -26.35
N THR A 14 -1.96 2.99 -25.86
CA THR A 14 -1.52 4.39 -25.70
C THR A 14 -1.72 4.94 -24.30
N ALA A 15 -2.75 4.50 -23.58
CA ALA A 15 -3.07 4.98 -22.24
C ALA A 15 -2.51 4.07 -21.13
N VAL A 16 -2.26 4.65 -19.96
CA VAL A 16 -2.02 3.88 -18.73
C VAL A 16 -3.29 3.10 -18.37
N ASN A 17 -3.11 1.82 -18.06
CA ASN A 17 -4.19 0.90 -17.75
C ASN A 17 -4.39 0.80 -16.24
N GLN A 18 -5.50 1.31 -15.73
CA GLN A 18 -5.86 1.24 -14.30
C GLN A 18 -6.64 -0.06 -14.04
N LEU A 19 -6.03 -1.03 -13.38
CA LEU A 19 -6.60 -2.37 -13.18
C LEU A 19 -7.45 -2.51 -11.91
N GLY A 20 -7.62 -1.40 -11.20
CA GLY A 20 -8.47 -1.32 -10.01
C GLY A 20 -7.83 -1.93 -8.76
N GLN A 21 -8.68 -2.27 -7.81
CA GLN A 21 -8.28 -2.57 -6.44
C GLN A 21 -8.34 -4.05 -6.06
N ARG A 22 -7.49 -4.46 -5.11
CA ARG A 22 -7.54 -5.75 -4.43
C ARG A 22 -7.36 -5.53 -2.92
N ASN A 23 -8.05 -6.33 -2.11
CA ASN A 23 -8.03 -6.20 -0.66
C ASN A 23 -7.19 -7.31 -0.02
N ILE A 24 -6.50 -6.98 1.08
CA ILE A 24 -5.81 -7.94 1.94
C ILE A 24 -5.79 -7.41 3.37
N ASP A 25 -5.95 -8.27 4.35
CA ASP A 25 -5.90 -7.86 5.76
C ASP A 25 -4.50 -8.09 6.33
N LEU A 26 -3.93 -7.05 6.95
CA LEU A 26 -2.79 -7.19 7.84
C LEU A 26 -3.32 -7.37 9.26
N THR A 27 -3.06 -8.52 9.87
CA THR A 27 -3.38 -8.77 11.28
C THR A 27 -2.09 -8.91 12.08
N ILE A 28 -1.98 -8.12 13.15
CA ILE A 28 -0.87 -8.17 14.11
C ILE A 28 -1.39 -8.77 15.39
N THR A 29 -0.73 -9.82 15.89
CA THR A 29 -1.05 -10.47 17.16
C THR A 29 0.14 -10.43 18.09
N CYS A 30 -0.08 -9.96 19.31
CA CYS A 30 0.89 -9.86 20.40
C CYS A 30 0.50 -10.82 21.52
N THR A 31 1.47 -11.33 22.27
CA THR A 31 1.22 -12.22 23.42
C THR A 31 0.68 -11.48 24.65
N ALA A 32 0.82 -10.16 24.68
CA ALA A 32 0.29 -9.26 25.71
C ALA A 32 -0.06 -7.90 25.08
N ALA A 33 -0.86 -7.09 25.78
CA ALA A 33 -1.23 -5.75 25.31
C ALA A 33 0.03 -4.90 25.08
N THR A 34 0.31 -4.57 23.82
CA THR A 34 1.57 -3.92 23.41
C THR A 34 1.29 -2.79 22.42
N LYS A 35 2.03 -1.69 22.53
CA LYS A 35 1.99 -0.62 21.53
C LYS A 35 2.94 -1.01 20.39
N VAL A 36 2.37 -1.26 19.22
CA VAL A 36 3.12 -1.66 18.02
C VAL A 36 2.70 -0.78 16.85
N ALA A 37 3.69 -0.20 16.18
CA ALA A 37 3.51 0.38 14.86
C ALA A 37 4.04 -0.56 13.77
N TRP A 38 3.61 -0.34 12.54
CA TRP A 38 4.17 -0.99 11.36
C TRP A 38 4.59 0.06 10.33
N ASN A 39 5.60 -0.28 9.54
CA ASN A 39 6.04 0.47 8.37
C ASN A 39 6.40 -0.52 7.26
N MET A 40 6.89 0.00 6.13
CA MET A 40 7.12 -0.83 4.95
C MET A 40 8.25 -0.31 4.05
N ILE A 41 8.84 -1.24 3.30
CA ILE A 41 9.80 -1.00 2.20
C ILE A 41 9.30 -1.76 0.96
N ASP A 42 9.55 -1.19 -0.21
CA ASP A 42 9.35 -1.86 -1.50
C ASP A 42 10.65 -2.55 -1.95
N ASP A 43 10.64 -3.87 -1.97
CA ASP A 43 11.76 -4.70 -2.41
C ASP A 43 11.88 -4.77 -3.94
N ARG A 44 10.94 -4.13 -4.64
CA ARG A 44 10.84 -4.01 -6.09
C ARG A 44 10.82 -2.55 -6.55
N ALA A 45 11.35 -1.63 -5.73
CA ALA A 45 11.35 -0.19 -6.03
C ALA A 45 12.03 0.15 -7.36
N ASP A 46 13.04 -0.61 -7.78
CA ASP A 46 13.74 -0.43 -9.08
C ASP A 46 12.86 -0.76 -10.30
N SER A 47 11.73 -1.44 -10.08
CA SER A 47 10.73 -1.78 -11.09
C SER A 47 9.49 -0.88 -11.07
N ASN A 48 9.46 0.14 -10.20
CA ASN A 48 8.40 1.15 -10.23
C ASN A 48 8.49 1.96 -11.53
N ALA A 49 7.41 1.98 -12.31
CA ALA A 49 7.34 2.71 -13.57
C ALA A 49 7.04 4.21 -13.40
N GLY A 50 6.84 4.70 -12.17
CA GLY A 50 6.53 6.10 -11.88
C GLY A 50 5.17 6.56 -12.40
N LEU A 51 4.20 5.65 -12.51
CA LEU A 51 2.87 5.96 -13.03
C LEU A 51 1.98 6.58 -11.95
N THR A 52 1.09 7.47 -12.37
CA THR A 52 -0.04 7.86 -11.54
C THR A 52 -1.00 6.69 -11.38
N VAL A 53 -1.21 6.28 -10.14
CA VAL A 53 -2.16 5.25 -9.73
C VAL A 53 -3.44 5.93 -9.27
N SER A 54 -4.53 5.71 -9.99
CA SER A 54 -5.85 6.23 -9.63
C SER A 54 -6.44 5.48 -8.44
N ALA A 55 -7.26 6.16 -7.63
CA ALA A 55 -7.89 5.59 -6.43
C ALA A 55 -6.87 4.85 -5.54
N GLY A 56 -5.70 5.47 -5.35
CA GLY A 56 -4.58 5.01 -4.52
C GLY A 56 -4.71 5.40 -3.05
N THR A 57 -5.84 5.99 -2.64
CA THR A 57 -6.18 6.26 -1.24
C THR A 57 -7.62 5.85 -0.94
N PHE A 58 -7.97 5.76 0.34
CA PHE A 58 -9.31 5.44 0.81
C PHE A 58 -10.36 6.47 0.36
N THR A 59 -9.96 7.74 0.24
CA THR A 59 -10.84 8.83 -0.22
C THR A 59 -10.94 8.91 -1.74
N GLY A 60 -10.31 8.00 -2.48
CA GLY A 60 -10.33 7.96 -3.94
C GLY A 60 -9.28 8.84 -4.63
N GLY A 61 -8.34 9.42 -3.86
CA GLY A 61 -7.24 10.21 -4.38
C GLY A 61 -6.26 9.39 -5.21
N ALA A 62 -5.57 10.03 -6.16
CA ALA A 62 -4.51 9.41 -6.94
C ALA A 62 -3.14 9.54 -6.24
N GLN A 63 -2.21 8.64 -6.56
CA GLN A 63 -0.84 8.65 -6.04
C GLN A 63 0.17 8.56 -7.18
N SER A 64 1.25 9.35 -7.09
CA SER A 64 2.34 9.34 -8.07
C SER A 64 3.72 9.57 -7.44
N ALA A 65 3.80 9.88 -6.15
CA ALA A 65 5.09 10.04 -5.48
C ALA A 65 5.81 8.69 -5.37
N THR A 66 7.14 8.72 -5.45
CA THR A 66 7.99 7.52 -5.44
C THR A 66 7.86 6.74 -4.14
N ASN A 67 7.62 7.41 -3.01
CA ASN A 67 7.40 6.76 -1.73
C ASN A 67 5.93 6.32 -1.51
N GLN A 68 5.00 6.61 -2.41
CA GLN A 68 3.57 6.26 -2.33
C GLN A 68 3.14 5.24 -3.39
N THR A 69 4.05 4.92 -4.31
CA THR A 69 3.85 3.97 -5.39
C THR A 69 4.99 2.96 -5.39
N TYR A 70 4.71 1.75 -5.82
CA TYR A 70 5.59 0.59 -5.65
C TYR A 70 5.69 -0.21 -6.95
N GLY A 71 6.79 -0.91 -7.15
CA GLY A 71 7.09 -1.62 -8.39
C GLY A 71 6.39 -2.97 -8.55
N VAL A 72 6.08 -3.35 -9.79
CA VAL A 72 5.39 -4.61 -10.14
C VAL A 72 6.18 -5.49 -11.10
N GLY A 73 7.49 -5.29 -11.19
CA GLY A 73 8.38 -6.06 -12.06
C GLY A 73 8.62 -5.42 -13.43
N LYS A 74 9.35 -6.14 -14.28
CA LYS A 74 9.84 -5.68 -15.58
C LYS A 74 9.49 -6.65 -16.71
N ALA A 75 9.17 -6.11 -17.87
CA ALA A 75 9.09 -6.81 -19.14
C ALA A 75 10.42 -6.58 -19.89
N GLY A 76 11.34 -7.54 -19.79
CA GLY A 76 12.74 -7.32 -20.19
C GLY A 76 13.35 -6.18 -19.35
N THR A 77 13.66 -5.05 -19.98
CA THR A 77 14.20 -3.87 -19.30
C THR A 77 13.15 -2.80 -19.00
N VAL A 78 11.89 -2.99 -19.42
CA VAL A 78 10.83 -2.00 -19.25
C VAL A 78 10.09 -2.25 -17.94
N ASN A 79 10.00 -1.24 -17.07
CA ASN A 79 9.20 -1.31 -15.85
C ASN A 79 7.71 -1.43 -16.22
N ILE A 80 7.04 -2.46 -15.70
CA ILE A 80 5.69 -2.82 -16.15
C ILE A 80 4.65 -1.80 -15.67
N GLY A 81 4.80 -1.31 -14.44
CA GLY A 81 3.77 -0.48 -13.84
C GLY A 81 4.11 -0.01 -12.44
N SER A 82 3.09 0.51 -11.78
CA SER A 82 3.15 1.04 -10.41
C SER A 82 1.88 0.65 -9.68
N TYR A 83 1.97 0.36 -8.39
CA TYR A 83 0.79 0.20 -7.54
C TYR A 83 0.89 1.06 -6.29
N ALA A 84 -0.25 1.52 -5.81
CA ALA A 84 -0.37 2.20 -4.52
C ALA A 84 -0.96 1.23 -3.49
N MET A 85 -0.61 1.41 -2.22
CA MET A 85 -1.21 0.68 -1.11
C MET A 85 -1.78 1.66 -0.09
N PHE A 86 -2.96 1.38 0.45
CA PHE A 86 -3.58 2.18 1.49
C PHE A 86 -4.43 1.31 2.42
N MET A 87 -4.86 1.85 3.55
CA MET A 87 -5.78 1.17 4.47
C MET A 87 -7.21 1.73 4.36
N LYS A 88 -8.20 0.89 4.62
CA LYS A 88 -9.58 1.33 4.86
C LYS A 88 -9.69 1.88 6.28
N VAL A 89 -9.46 3.18 6.44
CA VAL A 89 -9.33 3.82 7.76
C VAL A 89 -10.57 3.66 8.65
N ASN A 90 -11.75 3.44 8.07
CA ASN A 90 -13.01 3.24 8.80
C ASN A 90 -13.26 1.79 9.25
N SER A 91 -12.37 0.87 8.91
CA SER A 91 -12.53 -0.58 9.13
C SER A 91 -11.40 -1.17 9.98
N VAL A 92 -10.53 -0.32 10.54
CA VAL A 92 -9.43 -0.75 11.41
C VAL A 92 -9.98 -1.14 12.76
N THR A 93 -9.52 -2.29 13.27
CA THR A 93 -9.94 -2.78 14.58
C THR A 93 -8.74 -3.11 15.46
N ALA A 94 -8.92 -2.96 16.77
CA ALA A 94 -8.01 -3.47 17.79
C ALA A 94 -8.83 -4.17 18.89
N ASP A 95 -8.41 -5.38 19.27
CA ASP A 95 -9.10 -6.24 20.24
C ASP A 95 -10.61 -6.35 19.99
N GLY A 96 -10.98 -6.47 18.71
CA GLY A 96 -12.38 -6.59 18.25
C GLY A 96 -13.20 -5.29 18.25
N LYS A 97 -12.59 -4.14 18.56
CA LYS A 97 -13.26 -2.83 18.60
C LYS A 97 -12.76 -1.92 17.48
N SER A 98 -13.65 -1.06 16.96
CA SER A 98 -13.27 -0.01 16.01
C SER A 98 -12.35 1.01 16.67
N VAL A 99 -11.28 1.40 15.96
CA VAL A 99 -10.22 2.31 16.42
C VAL A 99 -9.80 3.25 15.31
N ASP A 100 -9.16 4.36 15.67
CA ASP A 100 -8.62 5.29 14.69
C ASP A 100 -7.18 4.88 14.31
N PRO A 101 -6.85 4.70 13.02
CA PRO A 101 -5.46 4.59 12.62
C PRO A 101 -4.76 5.95 12.71
N ILE A 102 -3.56 5.95 13.25
CA ILE A 102 -2.70 7.12 13.42
C ILE A 102 -1.33 6.85 12.81
N TYR A 103 -0.61 7.92 12.45
CA TYR A 103 0.71 7.80 11.88
C TYR A 103 1.69 8.87 12.39
N GLN A 104 2.97 8.52 12.32
CA GLN A 104 4.11 9.44 12.34
C GLN A 104 4.81 9.33 10.99
N GLN A 105 5.40 10.41 10.50
CA GLN A 105 6.17 10.37 9.25
C GLN A 105 7.30 11.39 9.20
N ASN A 106 8.22 11.25 8.23
CA ASN A 106 9.31 12.19 7.98
C ASN A 106 10.15 12.48 9.24
N GLY A 107 10.36 11.47 10.09
CA GLY A 107 11.08 11.63 11.37
C GLY A 107 10.32 12.39 12.46
N SER A 108 9.05 12.77 12.24
CA SER A 108 8.21 13.38 13.28
C SER A 108 7.99 12.45 14.47
N MET A 109 8.01 13.02 15.67
CA MET A 109 7.61 12.34 16.92
C MET A 109 6.15 12.60 17.29
N THR A 110 5.41 13.39 16.52
CA THR A 110 4.01 13.70 16.78
C THR A 110 3.12 12.80 15.93
N TRP A 111 2.19 12.11 16.59
CA TRP A 111 1.15 11.31 15.93
C TRP A 111 0.05 12.19 15.35
N ALA A 112 -0.47 11.78 14.20
CA ALA A 112 -1.62 12.40 13.55
C ALA A 112 -2.61 11.33 13.09
N LYS A 113 -3.90 11.69 13.01
CA LYS A 113 -4.93 10.81 12.48
C LYS A 113 -4.73 10.54 10.99
N SER A 114 -4.82 9.28 10.58
CA SER A 114 -4.87 8.91 9.17
C SER A 114 -6.28 9.11 8.63
N THR A 115 -6.44 10.00 7.65
CA THR A 115 -7.74 10.33 7.06
C THR A 115 -7.96 9.68 5.69
N ASP A 116 -6.88 9.44 4.94
CA ASP A 116 -6.92 8.87 3.59
C ASP A 116 -6.31 7.45 3.50
N GLY A 117 -5.73 6.97 4.59
CA GLY A 117 -5.13 5.64 4.66
C GLY A 117 -3.86 5.45 3.84
N SER A 118 -3.29 6.50 3.22
CA SER A 118 -2.10 6.38 2.38
C SER A 118 -0.96 5.72 3.15
N SER A 119 -0.31 4.73 2.53
CA SER A 119 1.02 4.33 2.97
C SER A 119 2.08 5.30 2.47
N GLN A 120 3.26 5.25 3.09
CA GLN A 120 4.50 5.74 2.50
C GLN A 120 5.62 4.73 2.82
N GLY A 121 6.27 4.22 1.78
CA GLY A 121 7.38 3.28 1.86
C GLY A 121 8.66 3.90 2.40
N GLU A 122 9.78 3.20 2.22
CA GLU A 122 11.12 3.62 2.66
C GLU A 122 11.19 3.90 4.17
N ASN A 123 10.39 3.18 4.97
CA ASN A 123 10.20 3.43 6.41
C ASN A 123 9.74 4.86 6.75
N ASN A 124 9.19 5.59 5.78
CA ASN A 124 8.90 7.01 5.96
C ASN A 124 7.67 7.24 6.85
N ARG A 125 6.72 6.31 6.88
CA ARG A 125 5.49 6.42 7.69
C ARG A 125 5.35 5.20 8.60
N ASN A 126 5.30 5.46 9.92
CA ASN A 126 4.94 4.47 10.93
C ASN A 126 3.44 4.60 11.22
N ILE A 127 2.71 3.50 11.19
CA ILE A 127 1.26 3.45 11.37
C ILE A 127 0.95 2.60 12.61
N THR A 128 0.07 3.08 13.47
CA THR A 128 -0.51 2.31 14.59
C THR A 128 -1.98 2.70 14.78
N VAL A 129 -2.56 2.34 15.91
CA VAL A 129 -3.96 2.64 16.27
C VAL A 129 -4.03 3.48 17.55
N ALA A 130 -5.12 4.24 17.68
CA ALA A 130 -5.50 4.99 18.87
C ALA A 130 -6.99 4.76 19.17
N LEU A 131 -7.42 5.08 20.39
CA LEU A 131 -8.85 5.20 20.68
C LEU A 131 -9.47 6.29 19.79
N ALA A 132 -10.75 6.11 19.44
CA ALA A 132 -11.47 7.07 18.61
C ALA A 132 -11.36 8.50 19.17
N GLY A 133 -10.92 9.44 18.32
CA GLY A 133 -10.72 10.85 18.69
C GLY A 133 -9.41 11.16 19.42
N SER A 134 -8.58 10.16 19.71
CA SER A 134 -7.24 10.34 20.29
C SER A 134 -6.14 10.18 19.22
N ILE A 135 -4.95 10.68 19.55
CA ILE A 135 -3.70 10.44 18.80
C ILE A 135 -2.64 9.71 19.63
N ASP A 136 -3.01 9.24 20.83
CA ASP A 136 -2.10 8.46 21.67
C ASP A 136 -2.10 6.99 21.22
N PRO A 137 -0.92 6.39 20.94
CA PRO A 137 -0.84 4.98 20.57
C PRO A 137 -1.49 4.07 21.62
N LEU A 138 -2.42 3.25 21.14
CA LEU A 138 -3.15 2.28 21.92
C LEU A 138 -2.38 0.96 21.98
N ALA A 139 -2.25 0.40 23.19
CA ALA A 139 -1.77 -0.97 23.36
C ALA A 139 -2.89 -1.95 22.98
N PHE A 140 -2.56 -3.00 22.23
CA PHE A 140 -3.52 -4.03 21.81
C PHE A 140 -2.90 -5.43 21.87
N GLN A 141 -3.74 -6.46 21.93
CA GLN A 141 -3.29 -7.84 21.69
C GLN A 141 -3.46 -8.24 20.23
N THR A 142 -4.54 -7.83 19.58
CA THR A 142 -4.74 -8.04 18.15
C THR A 142 -5.16 -6.74 17.48
N ALA A 143 -4.56 -6.40 16.34
CA ALA A 143 -5.03 -5.31 15.48
C ALA A 143 -5.13 -5.78 14.03
N THR A 144 -6.23 -5.43 13.37
CA THR A 144 -6.45 -5.73 11.95
C THR A 144 -6.55 -4.43 11.16
N PHE A 145 -5.69 -4.28 10.17
CA PHE A 145 -5.66 -3.20 9.20
C PHE A 145 -6.10 -3.75 7.84
N PRO A 146 -7.31 -3.44 7.36
CA PRO A 146 -7.73 -3.84 6.02
C PRO A 146 -6.99 -2.99 4.98
N LEU A 147 -6.05 -3.60 4.28
CA LEU A 147 -5.23 -2.97 3.26
C LEU A 147 -5.84 -3.17 1.87
N VAL A 148 -5.52 -2.24 0.97
CA VAL A 148 -5.96 -2.22 -0.42
C VAL A 148 -4.79 -1.85 -1.30
N THR A 149 -4.61 -2.59 -2.39
CA THR A 149 -3.70 -2.20 -3.48
C THR A 149 -4.51 -1.66 -4.65
N SER A 150 -4.05 -0.60 -5.32
CA SER A 150 -4.56 -0.14 -6.63
C SER A 150 -3.43 -0.21 -7.65
N LEU A 151 -3.70 -0.74 -8.84
CA LEU A 151 -2.66 -1.08 -9.82
C LEU A 151 -2.81 -0.28 -11.13
N ALA A 152 -1.69 0.29 -11.59
CA ALA A 152 -1.55 0.90 -12.91
C ALA A 152 -0.47 0.18 -13.72
N ILE A 153 -0.77 -0.12 -14.98
CA ILE A 153 0.13 -0.80 -15.92
C ILE A 153 0.39 0.12 -17.12
N GLN A 154 1.62 0.10 -17.63
CA GLN A 154 2.01 0.83 -18.83
C GLN A 154 1.12 0.46 -20.03
N ASN A 155 1.13 1.34 -21.03
CA ASN A 155 0.51 1.03 -22.32
C ASN A 155 1.28 -0.08 -23.05
N THR A 156 0.59 -0.86 -23.90
CA THR A 156 1.20 -2.03 -24.53
C THR A 156 2.30 -1.70 -25.53
N THR A 157 2.27 -0.51 -26.15
CA THR A 157 3.36 -0.04 -27.03
C THR A 157 4.66 0.12 -26.24
N THR A 158 4.59 0.68 -25.03
CA THR A 158 5.77 0.87 -24.17
C THR A 158 6.27 -0.46 -23.61
N LEU A 159 5.34 -1.33 -23.20
CA LEU A 159 5.66 -2.64 -22.65
C LEU A 159 6.37 -3.54 -23.67
N SER A 160 5.96 -3.48 -24.94
CA SER A 160 6.52 -4.31 -26.02
C SER A 160 6.60 -5.80 -25.65
N ILE A 161 5.63 -6.30 -24.88
CA ILE A 161 5.60 -7.69 -24.41
C ILE A 161 5.22 -8.62 -25.58
N THR A 162 6.07 -9.61 -25.83
CA THR A 162 5.87 -10.65 -26.85
C THR A 162 5.50 -12.01 -26.27
N ASP A 163 5.77 -12.23 -24.98
CA ASP A 163 5.61 -13.51 -24.27
C ASP A 163 4.99 -13.29 -22.88
N ASP A 164 4.54 -14.38 -22.25
CA ASP A 164 3.97 -14.32 -20.90
C ASP A 164 4.95 -13.66 -19.91
N THR A 165 4.51 -12.56 -19.29
CA THR A 165 5.30 -11.77 -18.35
C THR A 165 4.61 -11.73 -17.00
N ARG A 166 5.35 -12.08 -15.95
CA ARG A 166 4.82 -12.13 -14.58
C ARG A 166 4.83 -10.74 -13.95
N LEU A 167 3.70 -10.34 -13.35
CA LEU A 167 3.65 -9.23 -12.40
C LEU A 167 4.28 -9.68 -11.07
N ASP A 168 5.26 -8.92 -10.59
CA ASP A 168 6.04 -9.25 -9.40
C ASP A 168 6.31 -8.00 -8.55
N GLY A 169 5.35 -7.66 -7.69
CA GLY A 169 5.52 -6.64 -6.65
C GLY A 169 5.72 -7.25 -5.27
N GLN A 170 6.52 -6.60 -4.42
CA GLN A 170 6.81 -7.07 -3.07
C GLN A 170 7.00 -5.91 -2.10
N LEU A 171 6.24 -5.94 -0.99
CA LEU A 171 6.43 -5.04 0.14
C LEU A 171 6.81 -5.87 1.36
N THR A 172 7.90 -5.47 2.02
CA THR A 172 8.23 -5.98 3.34
C THR A 172 7.65 -5.05 4.39
N ILE A 173 6.81 -5.60 5.27
CA ILE A 173 6.26 -4.88 6.43
C ILE A 173 7.11 -5.20 7.65
N SER A 174 7.57 -4.16 8.36
CA SER A 174 8.29 -4.31 9.62
C SER A 174 7.45 -3.81 10.79
N LEU A 175 7.58 -4.47 11.94
CA LEU A 175 6.94 -4.07 13.19
C LEU A 175 7.92 -3.29 14.07
N LYS A 176 7.42 -2.25 14.73
CA LYS A 176 8.16 -1.40 15.66
C LYS A 176 7.41 -1.30 16.98
N TYR A 177 8.06 -1.72 18.06
CA TYR A 177 7.58 -1.48 19.43
C TYR A 177 7.73 0.00 19.78
N LEU A 178 6.70 0.57 20.42
CA LEU A 178 6.60 1.99 20.77
C LEU A 178 6.84 2.26 22.26
#